data_AF-A0A1V6GNJ4-F1
#
_entry.id   AF-A0A1V6GNJ4-F1
#
_cell.length_a   1.000
_cell.length_b   1.000
_cell.length_c   1.000
_cell.angle_alpha   90.00
_cell.angle_beta   90.00
_cell.angle_gamma   90.00
#
_symmetry.space_group_name_H-M   'P 1'
#
loop_
_entity.id
_entity.type
_entity.pdbx_description
1 polymer ?
#
loop_
_entity_poly.entity_id
_entity_poly.type
_entity_poly.pdbx_seq_one_letter_code
_entity_poly.pdbx_strand_id
1 'polypeptide(L)'
;MIDNYKHVYPELEKNRETVIGELTAEEERFEKTLTAGQREFDKVAGALKQHGQTTLSGRTAFKLYDTYGFPLEFTEELAAELGLAVDRAGYEEAFKKHQELSKQGDATFKGGLADNTVATTRLHTATHLLHKALQMVLGPHAQQKGSNITPERLRFDFSHSEKMTPEQLKQVEEIVNDAIRRNLVVTMETMTIEEAKAKGATALFAAKYGEQVKVYAAGDFSMEVCGGPHAATTGELGGFKIQKEESSSAGVRRIKAVITAKE
;
A
#
# COMPACT_ATOMS: atom_id res chain seq x y z
N MET A 1 12.67 10.94 23.69
CA MET A 1 13.38 10.42 22.49
C MET A 1 14.02 11.57 21.70
N ILE A 2 13.26 12.56 21.22
CA ILE A 2 13.79 13.69 20.41
C ILE A 2 14.91 14.45 21.16
N ASP A 3 14.70 14.84 22.42
CA ASP A 3 15.71 15.57 23.20
C ASP A 3 17.01 14.79 23.43
N ASN A 4 16.93 13.45 23.42
CA ASN A 4 18.08 12.58 23.66
C ASN A 4 18.91 12.33 22.39
N TYR A 5 18.40 12.64 21.20
CA TYR A 5 19.08 12.33 19.92
C TYR A 5 19.22 13.53 18.98
N LYS A 6 18.63 14.68 19.30
CA LYS A 6 18.69 15.90 18.47
C LYS A 6 20.11 16.38 18.15
N HIS A 7 21.08 16.08 19.02
CA HIS A 7 22.49 16.45 18.81
C HIS A 7 23.20 15.57 17.77
N VAL A 8 22.69 14.36 17.49
CA VAL A 8 23.21 13.47 16.44
C VAL A 8 22.38 13.58 15.16
N TYR A 9 21.07 13.82 15.28
CA TYR A 9 20.11 13.88 14.18
C TYR A 9 19.31 15.20 14.24
N PRO A 10 19.83 16.30 13.66
CA PRO A 10 19.18 17.62 13.72
C PRO A 10 17.80 17.67 13.05
N GLU A 11 17.51 16.76 12.11
CA GLU A 11 16.22 16.61 11.46
C GLU A 11 15.09 16.24 12.42
N LEU A 12 15.39 15.62 13.57
CA LEU A 12 14.39 15.29 14.59
C LEU A 12 13.83 16.55 15.27
N GLU A 13 14.66 17.59 15.41
CA GLU A 13 14.22 18.86 15.97
C GLU A 13 13.42 19.67 14.94
N LYS A 14 13.85 19.66 13.68
CA LYS A 14 13.12 20.31 12.57
C LYS A 14 11.73 19.72 12.34
N ASN A 15 11.60 18.39 12.45
CA ASN A 15 10.33 17.68 12.23
C ASN A 15 9.58 17.38 13.54
N ARG A 16 9.95 18.01 14.66
CA ARG A 16 9.40 17.70 15.99
C ARG A 16 7.88 17.78 16.03
N GLU A 17 7.30 18.84 15.48
CA GLU A 17 5.84 19.02 15.47
C GLU A 17 5.15 17.93 14.65
N THR A 18 5.69 17.58 13.48
CA THR A 18 5.19 16.47 12.66
C THR A 18 5.28 15.14 13.39
N VAL A 19 6.42 14.85 14.03
CA VAL A 19 6.63 13.60 14.77
C VAL A 19 5.65 13.48 15.92
N ILE A 20 5.48 14.55 16.71
CA ILE A 20 4.54 14.56 17.83
C ILE A 20 3.10 14.44 17.31
N GLY A 21 2.74 15.19 16.27
CA GLY A 21 1.41 15.12 15.66
C GLY A 21 1.04 13.73 15.16
N GLU A 22 1.95 13.05 14.47
CA GLU A 22 1.75 11.67 14.01
C GLU A 22 1.66 10.68 15.18
N LEU A 23 2.48 10.85 16.22
CA LEU A 23 2.42 10.03 17.44
C LEU A 23 1.08 10.18 18.16
N THR A 24 0.61 11.41 18.36
CA THR A 24 -0.69 11.68 19.00
C THR A 24 -1.84 11.14 18.16
N ALA A 25 -1.80 11.33 16.84
CA ALA A 25 -2.81 10.77 15.95
C ALA A 25 -2.82 9.24 15.97
N GLU A 26 -1.65 8.60 16.09
CA GLU A 26 -1.52 7.15 16.21
C GLU A 26 -2.03 6.66 17.57
N GLU A 27 -1.75 7.37 18.66
CA GLU A 27 -2.26 7.07 20.00
C GLU A 27 -3.80 7.13 20.03
N GLU A 28 -4.40 8.18 19.47
CA GLU A 28 -5.87 8.28 19.35
C GLU A 28 -6.48 7.15 18.50
N ARG A 29 -5.79 6.75 17.41
CA ARG A 29 -6.21 5.62 16.57
C ARG A 29 -6.11 4.30 17.33
N PHE A 30 -5.04 4.11 18.09
CA PHE A 30 -4.83 2.94 18.92
C PHE A 30 -5.88 2.83 20.03
N GLU A 31 -6.21 3.94 20.71
CA GLU A 31 -7.25 3.97 21.75
C GLU A 31 -8.64 3.60 21.19
N LYS A 32 -8.99 4.14 20.01
CA LYS A 32 -10.24 3.77 19.31
C LYS A 32 -10.27 2.28 18.95
N THR A 33 -9.14 1.74 18.52
CA THR A 33 -8.97 0.32 18.15
C THR A 33 -9.12 -0.58 19.37
N LEU A 34 -8.43 -0.26 20.48
CA LEU A 34 -8.57 -0.95 21.76
C LEU A 34 -10.01 -0.92 22.29
N THR A 35 -10.67 0.23 22.23
CA THR A 35 -12.06 0.37 22.68
C THR A 35 -13.01 -0.53 21.85
N ALA A 36 -12.81 -0.60 20.53
CA ALA A 36 -13.59 -1.47 19.66
C ALA A 36 -13.29 -2.96 19.92
N GLY A 37 -12.02 -3.32 20.08
CA GLY A 37 -11.56 -4.66 20.43
C GLY A 37 -12.12 -5.15 21.76
N GLN A 38 -12.06 -4.32 22.80
CA GLN A 38 -12.62 -4.60 24.12
C GLN A 38 -14.12 -4.88 24.06
N ARG A 39 -14.89 -4.02 23.37
CA ARG A 39 -16.34 -4.21 23.22
C ARG A 39 -16.67 -5.53 22.54
N GLU A 40 -15.89 -5.95 21.55
CA GLU A 40 -16.10 -7.24 20.89
C GLU A 40 -15.70 -8.40 21.80
N PHE A 41 -14.58 -8.29 22.51
CA PHE A 41 -14.16 -9.27 23.50
C PHE A 41 -15.25 -9.49 24.57
N ASP A 42 -15.81 -8.41 25.15
CA ASP A 42 -16.85 -8.50 26.18
C ASP A 42 -18.09 -9.24 25.69
N LYS A 43 -18.51 -9.02 24.43
CA LYS A 43 -19.63 -9.76 23.83
C LYS A 43 -19.32 -11.24 23.69
N VAL A 44 -18.13 -11.57 23.19
CA VAL A 44 -17.71 -12.97 22.99
C VAL A 44 -17.59 -13.67 24.34
N ALA A 45 -16.92 -13.05 25.31
CA ALA A 45 -16.77 -13.58 26.67
C ALA A 45 -18.14 -13.75 27.35
N GLY A 46 -19.06 -12.79 27.18
CA GLY A 46 -20.43 -12.89 27.66
C GLY A 46 -21.19 -14.09 27.07
N ALA A 47 -21.09 -14.30 25.75
CA ALA A 47 -21.70 -15.43 25.08
C ALA A 47 -21.09 -16.78 25.54
N LEU A 48 -19.77 -16.84 25.71
CA LEU A 48 -19.07 -18.03 26.22
C LEU A 48 -19.57 -18.40 27.63
N LYS A 49 -19.66 -17.41 28.53
CA LYS A 49 -20.19 -17.62 29.89
C LYS A 49 -21.65 -18.08 29.89
N GLN A 50 -22.49 -17.51 29.03
CA GLN A 50 -23.89 -17.94 28.90
C GLN A 50 -24.03 -19.39 28.42
N HIS A 51 -23.13 -19.84 27.54
CA HIS A 51 -23.11 -21.20 27.02
C HIS A 51 -22.25 -22.17 27.84
N GLY A 52 -21.72 -21.75 29.00
CA GLY A 52 -20.90 -22.57 29.88
C GLY A 52 -19.53 -22.97 29.28
N GLN A 53 -19.05 -22.23 28.29
CA GLN A 53 -17.74 -22.45 27.67
C GLN A 53 -16.66 -21.72 28.45
N THR A 54 -15.56 -22.42 28.75
CA THR A 54 -14.42 -21.90 29.52
C THR A 54 -13.24 -21.51 28.64
N THR A 55 -13.34 -21.70 27.32
CA THR A 55 -12.21 -21.50 26.40
C THR A 55 -12.65 -20.68 25.19
N LEU A 56 -11.97 -19.56 24.96
CA LEU A 56 -12.05 -18.78 23.74
C LEU A 56 -11.31 -19.51 22.63
N SER A 57 -12.02 -19.85 21.54
CA SER A 57 -11.40 -20.52 20.39
C SER A 57 -10.33 -19.65 19.72
N GLY A 58 -9.26 -20.28 19.24
CA GLY A 58 -8.16 -19.59 18.59
C GLY A 58 -8.57 -18.81 17.34
N ARG A 59 -9.60 -19.26 16.61
CA ARG A 59 -10.19 -18.53 15.49
C ARG A 59 -10.85 -17.21 15.93
N THR A 60 -11.45 -17.19 17.11
CA THR A 60 -12.10 -15.97 17.62
C THR A 60 -11.06 -14.99 18.17
N ALA A 61 -10.04 -15.50 18.87
CA ALA A 61 -8.88 -14.70 19.25
C ALA A 61 -8.17 -14.11 18.00
N PHE A 62 -8.03 -14.90 16.94
CA PHE A 62 -7.45 -14.41 15.68
C PHE A 62 -8.30 -13.33 15.02
N LYS A 63 -9.64 -13.45 15.08
CA LYS A 63 -10.54 -12.39 14.59
C LYS A 63 -10.38 -11.09 15.39
N LEU A 64 -10.21 -11.16 16.72
CA LEU A 64 -9.94 -9.98 17.56
C LEU A 64 -8.65 -9.27 17.11
N TYR A 65 -7.60 -10.04 16.81
CA TYR A 65 -6.36 -9.52 16.27
C TYR A 65 -6.49 -8.94 14.85
N ASP A 66 -6.94 -9.75 13.88
CA ASP A 66 -6.94 -9.41 12.45
C ASP A 66 -7.96 -8.32 12.10
N THR A 67 -9.18 -8.43 12.65
CA THR A 67 -10.28 -7.51 12.30
C THR A 67 -10.32 -6.28 13.19
N TYR A 68 -10.02 -6.43 14.48
CA TYR A 68 -10.19 -5.37 15.47
C TYR A 68 -8.86 -4.83 16.01
N GLY A 69 -7.72 -5.31 15.51
CA GLY A 69 -6.39 -4.85 15.93
C GLY A 69 -6.07 -5.15 17.40
N PHE A 70 -6.80 -6.06 18.03
CA PHE A 70 -6.70 -6.34 19.46
C PHE A 70 -5.63 -7.41 19.71
N PRO A 71 -4.51 -7.11 20.38
CA PRO A 71 -3.41 -8.05 20.48
C PRO A 71 -3.79 -9.32 21.26
N LEU A 72 -3.12 -10.43 20.94
CA LEU A 72 -3.36 -11.72 21.58
C LEU A 72 -3.07 -11.63 23.09
N GLU A 73 -2.01 -10.92 23.47
CA GLU A 73 -1.56 -10.77 24.86
C GLU A 73 -2.67 -10.13 25.72
N PHE A 74 -3.26 -9.03 25.23
CA PHE A 74 -4.41 -8.41 25.91
C PHE A 74 -5.64 -9.33 25.98
N THR A 75 -5.87 -10.12 24.92
CA THR A 75 -6.95 -11.12 24.90
C THR A 75 -6.73 -12.21 25.94
N GLU A 76 -5.49 -12.69 26.10
CA GLU A 76 -5.09 -13.68 27.10
C GLU A 76 -5.26 -13.13 28.53
N GLU A 77 -4.81 -11.90 28.77
CA GLU A 77 -4.94 -11.22 30.07
C GLU A 77 -6.40 -11.06 30.50
N LEU A 78 -7.25 -10.50 29.63
CA LEU A 78 -8.67 -10.29 29.92
C LEU A 78 -9.45 -11.59 30.05
N ALA A 79 -9.10 -12.61 29.25
CA ALA A 79 -9.69 -13.93 29.37
C ALA A 79 -9.38 -14.54 30.74
N ALA A 80 -8.13 -14.44 31.19
CA ALA A 80 -7.71 -14.94 32.50
C ALA A 80 -8.45 -14.26 33.66
N GLU A 81 -8.64 -12.93 33.61
CA GLU A 81 -9.44 -12.19 34.60
C GLU A 81 -10.89 -12.70 34.70
N LEU A 82 -11.45 -13.14 33.58
CA LEU A 82 -12.81 -13.67 33.50
C LEU A 82 -12.90 -15.18 33.78
N GLY A 83 -11.78 -15.84 34.08
CA GLY A 83 -11.70 -17.30 34.28
C GLY A 83 -11.80 -18.11 32.98
N LEU A 84 -11.48 -17.50 31.84
CA LEU A 84 -11.49 -18.11 30.52
C LEU A 84 -10.05 -18.40 30.07
N ALA A 85 -9.85 -19.50 29.35
CA ALA A 85 -8.60 -19.80 28.65
C ALA A 85 -8.69 -19.35 27.18
N VAL A 86 -7.56 -19.07 26.54
CA VAL A 86 -7.49 -18.82 25.10
C VAL A 86 -6.78 -19.99 24.43
N ASP A 87 -7.37 -20.52 23.36
CA ASP A 87 -6.73 -21.54 22.52
C ASP A 87 -5.66 -20.91 21.62
N ARG A 88 -4.45 -20.84 22.17
CA ARG A 88 -3.26 -20.30 21.50
C ARG A 88 -2.84 -21.11 20.28
N ALA A 89 -2.98 -22.44 20.32
CA ALA A 89 -2.63 -23.31 19.20
C ALA A 89 -3.52 -23.03 17.98
N GLY A 90 -4.84 -22.93 18.19
CA GLY A 90 -5.77 -22.56 17.15
C GLY A 90 -5.56 -21.14 16.61
N TYR A 91 -5.09 -20.20 17.45
CA TYR A 91 -4.71 -18.85 17.01
C TYR A 91 -3.51 -18.91 16.08
N GLU A 92 -2.44 -19.61 16.47
CA GLU A 92 -1.22 -19.74 15.66
C GLU A 92 -1.49 -20.42 14.32
N GLU A 93 -2.37 -21.43 14.28
CA GLU A 93 -2.79 -22.07 13.03
C GLU A 93 -3.53 -21.08 12.12
N ALA A 94 -4.49 -20.32 12.65
CA ALA A 94 -5.23 -19.30 11.89
C ALA A 94 -4.30 -18.19 11.39
N PHE A 95 -3.37 -17.74 12.23
CA PHE A 95 -2.36 -16.74 11.90
C PHE A 95 -1.43 -17.21 10.78
N LYS A 96 -0.95 -18.46 10.83
CA LYS A 96 -0.12 -19.06 9.76
C LYS A 96 -0.87 -19.16 8.44
N LYS A 97 -2.13 -19.63 8.45
CA LYS A 97 -2.97 -19.67 7.24
C LYS A 97 -3.14 -18.28 6.62
N HIS A 98 -3.33 -17.25 7.44
CA HIS A 98 -3.43 -15.88 6.98
C HIS A 98 -2.11 -15.36 6.37
N GLN A 99 -0.97 -15.70 6.98
CA GLN A 99 0.35 -15.38 6.41
C GLN A 99 0.59 -16.09 5.07
N GLU A 100 0.21 -17.36 4.93
CA GLU A 100 0.37 -18.13 3.69
C GLU A 100 -0.49 -17.57 2.55
N LEU A 101 -1.74 -17.22 2.84
CA LEU A 101 -2.63 -16.51 1.89
C LEU A 101 -2.03 -15.18 1.44
N SER A 102 -1.40 -14.45 2.36
CA SER A 102 -0.71 -13.18 2.03
C SER A 102 0.53 -13.41 1.16
N LYS A 103 1.29 -14.48 1.40
CA LYS A 103 2.49 -14.85 0.63
C LYS A 103 2.19 -15.40 -0.77
N GLN A 104 1.03 -16.04 -0.98
CA GLN A 104 0.65 -16.50 -2.32
C GLN A 104 0.40 -15.35 -3.31
N GLY A 105 0.15 -14.13 -2.83
CA GLY A 105 0.11 -12.92 -3.66
C GLY A 105 1.47 -12.32 -3.99
N ASP A 106 2.57 -12.89 -3.49
CA ASP A 106 3.90 -12.29 -3.45
C ASP A 106 4.89 -12.93 -4.44
N ALA A 107 4.41 -13.77 -5.36
CA ALA A 107 5.16 -14.20 -6.55
C ALA A 107 5.30 -13.03 -7.53
N THR A 108 5.99 -11.98 -7.07
CA THR A 108 6.10 -10.70 -7.72
C THR A 108 7.37 -10.70 -8.58
N PHE A 109 7.23 -10.71 -9.91
CA PHE A 109 8.37 -10.47 -10.80
C PHE A 109 8.89 -9.03 -10.63
N LYS A 110 10.13 -8.77 -11.07
CA LYS A 110 10.77 -7.45 -11.03
C LYS A 110 9.79 -6.37 -11.52
N GLY A 111 9.43 -5.44 -10.63
CA GLY A 111 8.52 -4.33 -10.95
C GLY A 111 7.05 -4.51 -10.57
N GLY A 112 6.67 -5.56 -9.81
CA GLY A 112 5.26 -5.70 -9.35
C GLY A 112 4.38 -6.57 -10.25
N LEU A 113 4.99 -7.30 -11.19
CA LEU A 113 4.29 -7.97 -12.29
C LEU A 113 3.95 -9.43 -11.94
N ALA A 114 2.75 -9.87 -12.33
CA ALA A 114 2.37 -11.28 -12.28
C ALA A 114 2.96 -12.09 -13.45
N ASP A 115 3.21 -11.46 -14.61
CA ASP A 115 3.82 -12.06 -15.80
C ASP A 115 4.49 -11.01 -16.73
N ASN A 116 4.97 -11.43 -17.91
CA ASN A 116 5.57 -10.56 -18.94
C ASN A 116 4.73 -10.50 -20.23
N THR A 117 3.41 -10.69 -20.14
CA THR A 117 2.54 -10.60 -21.32
C THR A 117 2.43 -9.16 -21.82
N VAL A 118 1.99 -8.98 -23.07
CA VAL A 118 1.73 -7.64 -23.63
C VAL A 118 0.70 -6.88 -22.80
N ALA A 119 -0.33 -7.56 -22.27
CA ALA A 119 -1.36 -6.95 -21.42
C ALA A 119 -0.75 -6.40 -20.12
N THR A 120 0.01 -7.22 -19.40
CA THR A 120 0.71 -6.81 -18.16
C THR A 120 1.72 -5.70 -18.42
N THR A 121 2.42 -5.73 -19.56
CA THR A 121 3.38 -4.70 -19.98
C THR A 121 2.71 -3.33 -20.23
N ARG A 122 1.50 -3.33 -20.81
CA ARG A 122 0.69 -2.11 -20.99
C ARG A 122 0.19 -1.57 -19.65
N LEU A 123 -0.34 -2.44 -18.80
CA LEU A 123 -0.78 -2.06 -17.45
C LEU A 123 0.37 -1.57 -16.58
N HIS A 124 1.56 -2.10 -16.77
CA HIS A 124 2.76 -1.59 -16.12
C HIS A 124 3.05 -0.15 -16.55
N THR A 125 3.07 0.13 -17.85
CA THR A 125 3.22 1.51 -18.35
C THR A 125 2.12 2.43 -17.80
N ALA A 126 0.87 1.95 -17.75
CA ALA A 126 -0.25 2.70 -17.17
C ALA A 126 -0.04 3.02 -15.68
N THR A 127 0.65 2.15 -14.95
CA THR A 127 0.99 2.37 -13.52
C THR A 127 1.91 3.58 -13.36
N HIS A 128 2.90 3.77 -14.24
CA HIS A 128 3.81 4.93 -14.22
C HIS A 128 3.06 6.22 -14.54
N LEU A 129 2.16 6.18 -15.53
CA LEU A 129 1.30 7.32 -15.85
C LEU A 129 0.39 7.70 -14.69
N LEU A 130 -0.22 6.70 -14.04
CA LEU A 130 -1.07 6.89 -12.87
C LEU A 130 -0.29 7.49 -11.70
N HIS A 131 0.90 6.99 -11.39
CA HIS A 131 1.72 7.50 -10.30
C HIS A 131 2.05 8.98 -10.51
N LYS A 132 2.47 9.36 -11.71
CA LYS A 132 2.74 10.75 -12.04
C LYS A 132 1.49 11.63 -11.97
N ALA A 133 0.35 11.15 -12.48
CA ALA A 133 -0.92 11.87 -12.41
C ALA A 133 -1.38 12.08 -10.95
N LEU A 134 -1.22 11.09 -10.08
CA LEU A 134 -1.50 11.22 -8.65
C LEU A 134 -0.62 12.30 -8.00
N GLN A 135 0.67 12.35 -8.33
CA GLN A 135 1.57 13.40 -7.83
C GLN A 135 1.19 14.79 -8.33
N MET A 136 0.68 14.92 -9.56
CA MET A 136 0.23 16.20 -10.11
C MET A 136 -1.06 16.71 -9.44
N VAL A 137 -1.98 15.81 -9.10
CA VAL A 137 -3.30 16.18 -8.53
C VAL A 137 -3.25 16.32 -7.01
N LEU A 138 -2.60 15.37 -6.33
CA LEU A 138 -2.56 15.32 -4.88
C LEU A 138 -1.33 16.02 -4.31
N GLY A 139 -0.21 16.01 -5.04
CA GLY A 139 1.06 16.56 -4.60
C GLY A 139 2.18 15.51 -4.47
N PRO A 140 3.42 15.96 -4.25
CA PRO A 140 4.61 15.09 -4.26
C PRO A 140 4.65 14.05 -3.13
N HIS A 141 3.79 14.16 -2.10
CA HIS A 141 3.69 13.14 -1.05
C HIS A 141 3.01 11.85 -1.51
N ALA A 142 2.32 11.85 -2.66
CA ALA A 142 1.67 10.66 -3.24
C ALA A 142 2.71 9.70 -3.82
N GLN A 143 3.44 9.02 -2.94
CA GLN A 143 4.52 8.09 -3.26
C GLN A 143 4.01 6.65 -3.23
N GLN A 144 4.48 5.82 -4.16
CA GLN A 144 4.12 4.40 -4.19
C GLN A 144 4.51 3.68 -2.89
N LYS A 145 3.56 2.91 -2.35
CA LYS A 145 3.72 2.00 -1.19
C LYS A 145 3.59 0.53 -1.58
N GLY A 146 2.93 0.25 -2.70
CA GLY A 146 2.75 -1.10 -3.21
C GLY A 146 2.18 -1.09 -4.63
N SER A 147 2.47 -2.13 -5.40
CA SER A 147 1.86 -2.32 -6.72
C SER A 147 1.70 -3.82 -7.00
N ASN A 148 0.60 -4.18 -7.65
CA ASN A 148 0.36 -5.52 -8.15
C ASN A 148 -0.37 -5.42 -9.50
N ILE A 149 0.21 -6.02 -10.52
CA ILE A 149 -0.31 -5.95 -11.90
C ILE A 149 -0.57 -7.37 -12.40
N THR A 150 -1.79 -7.60 -12.88
CA THR A 150 -2.20 -8.82 -13.59
C THR A 150 -2.57 -8.46 -15.04
N PRO A 151 -2.80 -9.43 -15.94
CA PRO A 151 -3.24 -9.13 -17.31
C PRO A 151 -4.56 -8.33 -17.40
N GLU A 152 -5.41 -8.43 -16.37
CA GLU A 152 -6.75 -7.83 -16.37
C GLU A 152 -6.81 -6.49 -15.65
N ARG A 153 -5.91 -6.23 -14.68
CA ARG A 153 -5.98 -5.03 -13.83
C ARG A 153 -4.64 -4.65 -13.22
N LEU A 154 -4.56 -3.40 -12.80
CA LEU A 154 -3.52 -2.93 -11.88
C LEU A 154 -4.12 -2.53 -10.53
N ARG A 155 -3.33 -2.75 -9.47
CA ARG A 155 -3.56 -2.27 -8.10
C ARG A 155 -2.37 -1.40 -7.72
N PHE A 156 -2.63 -0.16 -7.34
CA PHE A 156 -1.61 0.81 -6.98
C PHE A 156 -1.89 1.39 -5.60
N ASP A 157 -0.95 1.21 -4.68
CA ASP A 157 -1.05 1.69 -3.30
C ASP A 157 -0.09 2.87 -3.14
N PHE A 158 -0.56 3.98 -2.57
CA PHE A 158 0.21 5.22 -2.44
C PHE A 158 -0.06 5.93 -1.11
N SER A 159 0.91 6.73 -0.65
CA SER A 159 0.75 7.51 0.59
C SER A 159 -0.20 8.68 0.38
N HIS A 160 -1.33 8.62 1.09
CA HIS A 160 -2.31 9.70 1.20
C HIS A 160 -3.21 9.40 2.40
N SER A 161 -3.41 10.39 3.27
CA SER A 161 -4.17 10.22 4.52
C SER A 161 -5.69 10.24 4.30
N GLU A 162 -6.15 11.00 3.31
CA GLU A 162 -7.56 11.28 3.08
C GLU A 162 -8.13 10.45 1.93
N LYS A 163 -9.45 10.30 1.91
CA LYS A 163 -10.16 9.71 0.77
C LYS A 163 -10.14 10.71 -0.37
N MET A 164 -9.76 10.25 -1.56
CA MET A 164 -9.82 11.08 -2.76
C MET A 164 -11.27 11.49 -3.07
N THR A 165 -11.44 12.76 -3.42
CA THR A 165 -12.72 13.28 -3.91
C THR A 165 -13.05 12.73 -5.31
N PRO A 166 -14.33 12.65 -5.69
CA PRO A 166 -14.73 12.29 -7.05
C PRO A 166 -14.05 13.16 -8.13
N GLU A 167 -13.85 14.43 -7.85
CA GLU A 167 -13.20 15.40 -8.74
C GLU A 167 -11.72 15.08 -8.92
N GLN A 168 -10.99 14.79 -7.84
CA GLN A 168 -9.59 14.35 -7.92
C GLN A 168 -9.45 13.06 -8.70
N LEU A 169 -10.34 12.08 -8.48
CA LEU A 169 -10.33 10.81 -9.21
C LEU A 169 -10.54 11.03 -10.71
N LYS A 170 -11.52 11.86 -11.07
CA LYS A 170 -11.80 12.23 -12.45
C LYS A 170 -10.60 12.94 -13.09
N GLN A 171 -10.00 13.89 -12.39
CA GLN A 171 -8.84 14.63 -12.88
C GLN A 171 -7.63 13.72 -13.13
N VAL A 172 -7.35 12.78 -12.21
CA VAL A 172 -6.28 11.78 -12.40
C VAL A 172 -6.55 10.93 -13.64
N GLU A 173 -7.77 10.43 -13.80
CA GLU A 173 -8.17 9.62 -14.96
C GLU A 173 -8.03 10.41 -16.27
N GLU A 174 -8.42 11.68 -16.29
CA GLU A 174 -8.29 12.57 -17.45
C GLU A 174 -6.82 12.82 -17.83
N ILE A 175 -5.96 13.08 -16.85
CA ILE A 175 -4.52 13.29 -17.06
C ILE A 175 -3.86 12.04 -17.66
N VAL A 176 -4.18 10.85 -17.14
CA VAL A 176 -3.63 9.59 -17.67
C VAL A 176 -4.09 9.36 -19.10
N ASN A 177 -5.38 9.53 -19.37
CA ASN A 177 -5.90 9.38 -20.73
C ASN A 177 -5.34 10.42 -21.70
N ASP A 178 -5.04 11.64 -21.23
CA ASP A 178 -4.37 12.64 -22.05
C ASP A 178 -2.95 12.21 -22.45
N ALA A 179 -2.17 11.70 -21.49
CA ALA A 179 -0.85 11.15 -21.76
C ALA A 179 -0.91 9.95 -22.74
N ILE A 180 -1.95 9.14 -22.67
CA ILE A 180 -2.21 8.03 -23.62
C ILE A 180 -2.51 8.59 -25.02
N ARG A 181 -3.41 9.58 -25.13
CA ARG A 181 -3.76 10.22 -26.42
C ARG A 181 -2.57 10.89 -27.10
N ARG A 182 -1.65 11.47 -26.32
CA ARG A 182 -0.40 12.07 -26.82
C ARG A 182 0.56 11.05 -27.46
N ASN A 183 0.33 9.74 -27.25
CA ASN A 183 1.10 8.65 -27.84
C ASN A 183 2.62 8.82 -27.69
N LEU A 184 3.05 9.10 -26.46
CA LEU A 184 4.43 9.36 -26.11
C LEU A 184 5.28 8.09 -26.28
N VAL A 185 6.48 8.23 -26.82
CA VAL A 185 7.45 7.14 -26.93
C VAL A 185 7.98 6.81 -25.54
N VAL A 186 8.04 5.52 -25.22
CA VAL A 186 8.65 5.03 -23.99
C VAL A 186 10.08 4.61 -24.29
N THR A 187 11.05 5.29 -23.68
CA THR A 187 12.48 5.00 -23.82
C THR A 187 13.04 4.35 -22.57
N MET A 188 14.11 3.58 -22.74
CA MET A 188 14.84 2.94 -21.63
C MET A 188 16.32 3.24 -21.76
N GLU A 189 16.89 3.82 -20.69
CA GLU A 189 18.31 4.07 -20.56
C GLU A 189 18.84 3.39 -19.29
N THR A 190 20.06 2.86 -19.36
CA THR A 190 20.76 2.36 -18.17
C THR A 190 21.77 3.40 -17.73
N MET A 191 21.72 3.77 -16.45
CA MET A 191 22.58 4.80 -15.87
C MET A 191 22.76 4.56 -14.37
N THR A 192 23.59 5.35 -13.71
CA THR A 192 23.74 5.31 -12.26
C THR A 192 22.52 5.93 -11.55
N ILE A 193 22.33 5.61 -10.27
CA ILE A 193 21.25 6.21 -9.45
C ILE A 193 21.43 7.73 -9.35
N GLU A 194 22.66 8.22 -9.28
CA GLU A 194 22.96 9.65 -9.18
C GLU A 194 22.57 10.39 -10.46
N GLU A 195 22.92 9.84 -11.63
CA GLU A 195 22.51 10.37 -12.94
C GLU A 195 20.99 10.34 -13.11
N ALA A 196 20.33 9.25 -12.69
CA ALA A 196 18.88 9.13 -12.74
C ALA A 196 18.21 10.22 -11.89
N LYS A 197 18.69 10.45 -10.66
CA LYS A 197 18.19 11.52 -9.80
C LYS A 197 18.45 12.91 -10.38
N ALA A 198 19.63 13.13 -10.98
CA ALA A 198 19.97 14.40 -11.62
C ALA A 198 19.05 14.71 -12.82
N LYS A 199 18.61 13.69 -13.55
CA LYS A 199 17.61 13.81 -14.62
C LYS A 199 16.16 13.96 -14.12
N GLY A 200 15.93 13.91 -12.81
CA GLY A 200 14.60 14.00 -12.21
C GLY A 200 13.80 12.70 -12.22
N ALA A 201 14.47 11.55 -12.41
CA ALA A 201 13.81 10.26 -12.35
C ALA A 201 13.31 9.96 -10.92
N THR A 202 12.08 9.50 -10.81
CA THR A 202 11.55 9.00 -9.54
C THR A 202 12.18 7.63 -9.25
N ALA A 203 12.95 7.54 -8.17
CA ALA A 203 13.59 6.31 -7.72
C ALA A 203 12.84 5.72 -6.52
N LEU A 204 12.09 4.66 -6.76
CA LEU A 204 11.31 3.98 -5.74
C LEU A 204 12.19 2.94 -5.02
N PHE A 205 12.43 3.13 -3.71
CA PHE A 205 13.24 2.21 -2.89
C PHE A 205 14.74 2.19 -3.25
N ALA A 206 15.41 3.34 -3.07
CA ALA A 206 16.84 3.54 -3.32
C ALA A 206 17.76 2.42 -2.77
N ALA A 207 17.40 1.81 -1.64
CA ALA A 207 18.18 0.76 -0.98
C ALA A 207 18.21 -0.60 -1.71
N LYS A 208 17.35 -0.82 -2.72
CA LYS A 208 17.26 -2.10 -3.45
C LYS A 208 17.97 -2.11 -4.80
N TYR A 209 18.58 -1.00 -5.19
CA TYR A 209 19.21 -0.85 -6.50
C TYR A 209 20.72 -1.15 -6.44
N GLY A 210 21.24 -1.77 -7.51
CA GLY A 210 22.68 -1.92 -7.72
C GLY A 210 23.31 -0.64 -8.28
N GLU A 211 24.60 -0.70 -8.63
CA GLU A 211 25.36 0.46 -9.16
C GLU A 211 24.73 1.07 -10.42
N GLN A 212 24.11 0.24 -11.26
CA GLN A 212 23.39 0.67 -12.46
C GLN A 212 21.91 0.32 -12.38
N VAL A 213 21.07 1.25 -12.82
CA VAL A 213 19.62 1.13 -12.85
C VAL A 213 19.08 1.42 -14.24
N LYS A 214 17.94 0.79 -14.55
CA LYS A 214 17.17 1.08 -15.75
C LYS A 214 16.18 2.18 -15.45
N VAL A 215 16.22 3.24 -16.24
CA VAL A 215 15.29 4.37 -16.18
C VAL A 215 14.40 4.30 -17.40
N TYR A 216 13.09 4.27 -17.17
CA TYR A 216 12.09 4.36 -18.21
C TYR A 216 11.49 5.75 -18.22
N ALA A 217 11.39 6.35 -19.41
CA ALA A 217 10.76 7.64 -19.61
C ALA A 217 9.61 7.52 -20.62
N ALA A 218 8.41 7.96 -20.26
CA ALA A 218 7.28 8.11 -21.18
C ALA A 218 7.27 9.55 -21.69
N GLY A 219 8.06 9.82 -22.74
CA GLY A 219 8.29 11.16 -23.24
C GLY A 219 8.73 12.14 -22.15
N ASP A 220 8.09 13.30 -22.11
CA ASP A 220 8.25 14.36 -21.11
C ASP A 220 7.35 14.18 -19.88
N PHE A 221 6.49 13.17 -19.86
CA PHE A 221 5.42 13.05 -18.86
C PHE A 221 5.92 12.42 -17.56
N SER A 222 6.52 11.24 -17.64
CA SER A 222 7.02 10.50 -16.47
C SER A 222 8.40 9.92 -16.73
N MET A 223 9.23 9.88 -15.69
CA MET A 223 10.55 9.25 -15.70
C MET A 223 10.76 8.53 -14.39
N GLU A 224 10.95 7.21 -14.42
CA GLU A 224 11.05 6.38 -13.22
C GLU A 224 12.10 5.28 -13.36
N VAL A 225 12.74 4.94 -12.24
CA VAL A 225 13.64 3.79 -12.15
C VAL A 225 12.83 2.51 -12.04
N CYS A 226 12.90 1.65 -13.05
CA CYS A 226 12.10 0.43 -13.10
C CYS A 226 12.80 -0.74 -13.81
N GLY A 227 12.56 -1.96 -13.32
CA GLY A 227 13.16 -3.19 -13.85
C GLY A 227 12.26 -4.06 -14.72
N GLY A 228 10.98 -3.73 -14.85
CA GLY A 228 10.01 -4.50 -15.64
C GLY A 228 9.94 -4.08 -17.11
N PRO A 229 9.26 -4.86 -17.98
CA PRO A 229 8.93 -4.46 -19.35
C PRO A 229 7.90 -3.33 -19.42
N HIS A 230 7.98 -2.51 -20.46
CA HIS A 230 7.02 -1.44 -20.77
C HIS A 230 6.55 -1.50 -22.23
N ALA A 231 5.39 -0.90 -22.50
CA ALA A 231 4.89 -0.74 -23.86
C ALA A 231 5.81 0.24 -24.62
N ALA A 232 5.91 0.13 -25.94
CA ALA A 232 6.79 1.01 -26.71
C ALA A 232 6.25 2.44 -26.79
N THR A 233 4.93 2.61 -26.73
CA THR A 233 4.26 3.91 -26.74
C THR A 233 3.08 3.95 -25.78
N THR A 234 2.75 5.14 -25.25
CA THR A 234 1.58 5.29 -24.37
C THR A 234 0.25 5.03 -25.11
N GLY A 235 0.20 5.23 -26.42
CA GLY A 235 -1.01 4.99 -27.21
C GLY A 235 -1.34 3.52 -27.47
N GLU A 236 -0.45 2.59 -27.10
CA GLU A 236 -0.75 1.14 -27.08
C GLU A 236 -1.67 0.74 -25.93
N LEU A 237 -1.82 1.59 -24.91
CA LEU A 237 -2.64 1.31 -23.73
C LEU A 237 -4.14 1.36 -24.06
N GLY A 238 -4.53 2.09 -25.12
CA GLY A 238 -5.95 2.28 -25.48
C GLY A 238 -6.59 3.36 -24.61
N GLY A 239 -7.38 2.96 -23.62
CA GLY A 239 -7.93 3.88 -22.62
C GLY A 239 -7.60 3.44 -21.20
N PHE A 240 -7.78 4.33 -20.22
CA PHE A 240 -7.54 4.06 -18.81
C PHE A 240 -8.77 4.39 -17.97
N LYS A 241 -9.13 3.49 -17.05
CA LYS A 241 -10.29 3.66 -16.17
C LYS A 241 -9.97 3.26 -14.73
N ILE A 242 -10.25 4.15 -13.79
CA ILE A 242 -10.24 3.83 -12.36
C ILE A 242 -11.56 3.12 -12.02
N GLN A 243 -11.46 1.91 -11.48
CA GLN A 243 -12.63 1.12 -11.06
C GLN A 243 -13.01 1.40 -9.61
N LYS A 244 -12.01 1.52 -8.73
CA LYS A 244 -12.23 1.69 -7.29
C LYS A 244 -11.07 2.41 -6.64
N GLU A 245 -11.40 3.24 -5.66
CA GLU A 245 -10.48 3.81 -4.70
C GLU A 245 -10.93 3.37 -3.29
N GLU A 246 -9.98 2.90 -2.47
CA GLU A 246 -10.25 2.43 -1.10
C GLU A 246 -9.07 2.62 -0.15
N SER A 247 -9.33 2.63 1.16
CA SER A 247 -8.28 2.63 2.17
C SER A 247 -7.57 1.29 2.18
N SER A 248 -6.24 1.26 2.11
CA SER A 248 -5.45 0.03 2.28
C SER A 248 -5.02 -0.17 3.72
N SER A 249 -4.51 0.89 4.34
CA SER A 249 -4.08 0.95 5.75
C SER A 249 -4.03 2.41 6.18
N ALA A 250 -3.67 2.70 7.44
CA ALA A 250 -3.49 4.08 7.90
C ALA A 250 -2.48 4.83 7.00
N GLY A 251 -2.87 5.99 6.49
CA GLY A 251 -2.03 6.82 5.62
C GLY A 251 -1.79 6.28 4.20
N VAL A 252 -2.45 5.18 3.81
CA VAL A 252 -2.26 4.54 2.49
C VAL A 252 -3.60 4.31 1.79
N ARG A 253 -3.71 4.83 0.58
CA ARG A 253 -4.86 4.64 -0.31
C ARG A 253 -4.50 3.68 -1.44
N ARG A 254 -5.51 3.00 -1.98
CA ARG A 254 -5.39 2.00 -3.04
C ARG A 254 -6.31 2.34 -4.19
N ILE A 255 -5.76 2.40 -5.39
CA ILE A 255 -6.50 2.47 -6.65
C ILE A 255 -6.46 1.10 -7.33
N LYS A 256 -7.62 0.65 -7.82
CA LYS A 256 -7.74 -0.44 -8.78
C LYS A 256 -8.18 0.15 -10.11
N ALA A 257 -7.45 -0.14 -11.17
CA ALA A 257 -7.70 0.40 -12.49
C ALA A 257 -7.47 -0.65 -13.57
N VAL A 258 -8.02 -0.39 -14.75
CA VAL A 258 -7.90 -1.22 -15.95
C VAL A 258 -7.57 -0.36 -17.15
N ILE A 259 -7.02 -1.01 -18.18
CA ILE A 259 -6.94 -0.43 -19.51
C ILE A 259 -8.04 -0.98 -20.39
N THR A 260 -8.61 -0.15 -21.25
CA THR A 260 -9.62 -0.56 -22.25
C THR A 260 -8.97 -0.72 -23.61
N ALA A 261 -9.49 -1.64 -24.41
CA ALA A 261 -9.00 -1.83 -25.77
C ALA A 261 -9.08 -0.52 -26.57
N LYS A 262 -8.15 -0.36 -27.51
CA LYS A 262 -8.16 0.73 -28.47
C LYS A 262 -9.33 0.51 -29.43
N GLU A 263 -10.30 1.41 -29.43
CA GLU A 263 -11.32 1.49 -30.50
C GLU A 263 -10.69 1.91 -31.83
#